data_AF-A0A913YRZ1-F1
#
_entry.id   AF-A0A913YRZ1-F1
#
_cell.length_a   1.000
_cell.length_b   1.000
_cell.length_c   1.000
_cell.angle_alpha   90.00
_cell.angle_beta   90.00
_cell.angle_gamma   90.00
#
_symmetry.space_group_name_H-M   'P 1'
#
loop_
_entity.id
_entity.type
_entity.pdbx_description
1 polymer ?
#
loop_
_entity_poly.entity_id
_entity_poly.type
_entity_poly.pdbx_seq_one_letter_code
_entity_poly.pdbx_strand_id
1 'polypeptide(L)'
;MFAEGLQLYQQIVKVFNSSLKMKQVYCFAWGMPTLLIVCSLGIAGNHQDGFSSLVSKDLCWLSVQNRLIWVFIVPVFVLILGNLVILGMVIKELNKVDKSSDSLLSTFRTNLKAFGLLSPLLGITWLTGLLCILGVGVVGLYLFTILNSSQVKIEL
;
A
#
# COMPACT_ATOMS: atom_id res chain seq x y z
N MET A 1 -0.54 5.51 4.68
CA MET A 1 0.16 5.17 3.42
C MET A 1 -0.33 5.97 2.22
N PHE A 2 -1.49 5.69 1.60
CA PHE A 2 -1.88 6.42 0.37
C PHE A 2 -2.07 7.93 0.56
N ALA A 3 -2.77 8.36 1.62
CA ALA A 3 -2.95 9.78 1.93
C ALA A 3 -1.62 10.49 2.24
N GLU A 4 -0.70 9.82 2.94
CA GLU A 4 0.65 10.33 3.20
C GLU A 4 1.44 10.47 1.90
N GLY A 5 1.32 9.51 0.98
CA GLY A 5 1.91 9.61 -0.35
C GLY A 5 1.40 10.81 -1.12
N LEU A 6 0.09 11.05 -1.10
CA LEU A 6 -0.51 12.22 -1.74
C LEU A 6 -0.04 13.54 -1.11
N GLN A 7 0.11 13.58 0.22
CA GLN A 7 0.66 14.74 0.92
C GLN A 7 2.11 15.00 0.55
N LEU A 8 2.97 13.97 0.52
CA LEU A 8 4.36 14.09 0.08
C LEU A 8 4.46 14.60 -1.37
N TYR A 9 3.63 14.05 -2.26
CA TYR A 9 3.55 14.51 -3.65
C TYR A 9 3.18 15.99 -3.73
N GLN A 10 2.18 16.44 -2.97
CA GLN A 10 1.79 17.85 -2.94
C GLN A 10 2.95 18.71 -2.43
N GLN A 11 3.61 18.35 -1.34
CA GLN A 11 4.72 19.13 -0.77
C GLN A 11 5.89 19.29 -1.74
N ILE A 12 6.21 18.26 -2.53
CA ILE A 12 7.37 18.26 -3.43
C ILE A 12 7.04 18.84 -4.81
N VAL A 13 5.82 18.61 -5.33
CA VAL A 13 5.45 18.96 -6.72
C VAL A 13 4.53 20.19 -6.80
N LYS A 14 3.66 20.41 -5.82
CA LYS A 14 2.72 21.55 -5.80
C LYS A 14 3.05 22.50 -4.66
N VAL A 15 3.79 23.57 -4.96
CA VAL A 15 4.13 24.71 -4.09
C VAL A 15 3.06 24.94 -3.00
N PHE A 16 3.34 24.44 -1.79
CA PHE A 16 2.75 24.62 -0.44
C PHE A 16 1.28 25.02 -0.19
N ASN A 17 0.42 25.26 -1.19
CA ASN A 17 -0.84 25.97 -0.99
C ASN A 17 -2.09 25.11 -1.18
N SER A 18 -1.97 23.79 -1.06
CA SER A 18 -3.11 22.87 -1.18
C SER A 18 -2.99 21.75 -0.14
N SER A 19 -3.14 22.09 1.13
CA SER A 19 -3.29 21.07 2.18
C SER A 19 -4.53 20.22 1.88
N LEU A 20 -4.38 18.88 1.94
CA LEU A 20 -5.52 17.99 1.89
C LEU A 20 -6.49 18.36 3.00
N LYS A 21 -7.77 18.54 2.67
CA LYS A 21 -8.79 18.75 3.69
C LYS A 21 -8.86 17.51 4.56
N MET A 22 -8.35 17.59 5.79
CA MET A 22 -8.25 16.45 6.72
C MET A 22 -9.59 15.71 6.87
N LYS A 23 -10.72 16.43 6.87
CA LYS A 23 -12.06 15.81 6.89
C LYS A 23 -12.28 14.84 5.72
N GLN A 24 -11.89 15.21 4.49
CA GLN A 24 -12.04 14.33 3.33
C GLN A 24 -11.10 13.12 3.40
N VAL A 25 -9.88 13.32 3.90
CA VAL A 25 -8.91 12.23 4.11
C VAL A 25 -9.44 11.23 5.13
N TYR A 26 -9.95 11.70 6.27
CA TYR A 26 -10.53 10.82 7.28
C TYR A 26 -11.77 10.10 6.75
N CYS A 27 -12.69 10.80 6.07
CA CYS A 27 -13.85 10.16 5.45
C CYS A 27 -13.44 9.06 4.47
N PHE A 28 -12.43 9.28 3.64
CA PHE A 28 -11.93 8.27 2.71
C PHE A 28 -11.24 7.11 3.45
N ALA A 29 -10.35 7.42 4.40
CA ALA A 29 -9.56 6.43 5.13
C ALA A 29 -10.43 5.50 6.01
N TRP A 30 -11.51 6.03 6.59
CA TRP A 30 -12.47 5.24 7.38
C TRP A 30 -13.57 4.62 6.52
N GLY A 31 -14.01 5.32 5.48
CA GLY A 31 -15.05 4.84 4.57
C GLY A 31 -14.62 3.60 3.79
N MET A 32 -13.36 3.54 3.34
CA MET A 32 -12.89 2.40 2.54
C MET A 32 -12.93 1.07 3.34
N PRO A 33 -12.39 0.97 4.57
CA PRO A 33 -12.58 -0.21 5.43
C PRO A 33 -14.05 -0.58 5.66
N THR A 34 -14.91 0.40 5.93
CA THR A 34 -16.34 0.14 6.12
C THR A 34 -16.98 -0.43 4.85
N LEU A 35 -16.65 0.11 3.67
CA LEU A 35 -17.13 -0.40 2.39
C LEU A 35 -16.66 -1.84 2.15
N LEU A 36 -15.40 -2.17 2.46
CA LEU A 36 -14.88 -3.53 2.33
C LEU A 36 -15.69 -4.53 3.19
N ILE A 37 -15.98 -4.15 4.43
CA ILE A 37 -16.76 -5.00 5.35
C ILE A 37 -18.19 -5.19 4.81
N VAL A 38 -18.85 -4.11 4.42
CA VAL A 38 -20.22 -4.15 3.89
C VAL A 38 -20.31 -4.99 2.62
N CYS A 39 -19.38 -4.80 1.67
CA CYS A 39 -19.31 -5.61 0.45
C CYS A 39 -19.08 -7.09 0.78
N SER A 40 -18.17 -7.39 1.71
CA SER A 40 -17.87 -8.78 2.10
C SER A 40 -19.08 -9.46 2.75
N LEU A 41 -19.77 -8.77 3.65
CA LEU A 41 -21.01 -9.26 4.28
C LEU A 41 -22.15 -9.41 3.26
N GLY A 42 -22.28 -8.46 2.33
CA GLY A 42 -23.28 -8.51 1.27
C GLY A 42 -23.09 -9.70 0.33
N ILE A 43 -21.86 -10.00 -0.06
CA ILE A 43 -21.58 -11.17 -0.92
C ILE A 43 -21.80 -12.48 -0.13
N ALA A 44 -21.36 -12.56 1.12
CA ALA A 44 -21.57 -13.74 1.96
C ALA A 44 -23.06 -14.00 2.26
N GLY A 45 -23.85 -12.94 2.46
CA GLY A 45 -25.29 -13.04 2.71
C GLY A 45 -26.11 -13.53 1.51
N ASN A 46 -25.58 -13.41 0.29
CA ASN A 46 -26.19 -13.92 -0.93
C ASN A 46 -25.73 -15.35 -1.31
N HIS A 47 -24.79 -15.93 -0.56
CA HIS A 47 -24.28 -17.29 -0.80
C HIS A 47 -25.14 -18.35 -0.10
N GLN A 48 -25.28 -19.53 -0.69
CA GLN A 48 -26.09 -20.63 -0.12
C GLN A 48 -25.57 -21.11 1.25
N ASP A 49 -24.26 -21.01 1.48
CA ASP A 49 -23.60 -21.34 2.76
C ASP A 49 -23.64 -20.21 3.80
N GLY A 50 -24.30 -19.08 3.49
CA GLY A 50 -24.42 -17.92 4.37
C GLY A 50 -23.08 -17.35 4.84
N PHE A 51 -23.04 -16.87 6.09
CA PHE A 51 -21.83 -16.30 6.71
C PHE A 51 -20.67 -17.29 6.86
N SER A 52 -20.95 -18.60 6.83
CA SER A 52 -19.89 -19.63 6.84
C SER A 52 -19.04 -19.58 5.56
N SER A 53 -19.54 -18.97 4.48
CA SER A 53 -18.77 -18.75 3.25
C SER A 53 -17.72 -17.64 3.37
N LEU A 54 -17.85 -16.76 4.38
CA LEU A 54 -16.96 -15.62 4.62
C LEU A 54 -15.60 -16.06 5.15
N VAL A 55 -15.56 -17.12 5.97
CA VAL A 55 -14.38 -17.54 6.74
C VAL A 55 -13.81 -18.83 6.17
N SER A 56 -12.51 -18.82 5.85
CA SER A 56 -11.76 -20.03 5.49
C SER A 56 -11.59 -20.94 6.71
N LYS A 57 -11.80 -22.25 6.51
CA LYS A 57 -11.67 -23.27 7.57
C LYS A 57 -10.25 -23.39 8.13
N ASP A 58 -9.25 -23.06 7.32
CA ASP A 58 -7.84 -23.25 7.68
C ASP A 58 -7.19 -21.99 8.29
N LEU A 59 -7.71 -20.80 7.99
CA LEU A 59 -7.03 -19.54 8.28
C LEU A 59 -7.87 -18.52 9.07
N CYS A 60 -9.12 -18.85 9.45
CA CYS A 60 -10.06 -17.96 10.13
C CYS A 60 -10.09 -16.52 9.55
N TRP A 61 -9.89 -16.43 8.23
CA TRP A 61 -9.79 -15.20 7.46
C TRP A 61 -10.69 -15.28 6.23
N LEU A 62 -10.85 -14.16 5.51
CA LEU A 62 -11.64 -14.07 4.29
C LEU A 62 -11.34 -15.24 3.34
N SER A 63 -12.39 -15.99 2.98
CA SER A 63 -12.26 -17.20 2.16
C SER A 63 -11.62 -16.89 0.80
N VAL A 64 -10.49 -17.54 0.53
CA VAL A 64 -9.77 -17.48 -0.76
C VAL A 64 -10.54 -18.23 -1.85
N GLN A 65 -11.30 -19.27 -1.47
CA GLN A 65 -12.00 -20.16 -2.38
C GLN A 65 -13.24 -19.52 -3.01
N ASN A 66 -13.91 -18.61 -2.31
CA ASN A 66 -15.22 -18.08 -2.72
C ASN A 66 -15.16 -16.79 -3.53
N ARG A 67 -14.03 -16.47 -4.18
CA ARG A 67 -13.76 -15.17 -4.86
C ARG A 67 -13.87 -13.92 -3.97
N LEU A 68 -14.28 -14.06 -2.71
CA LEU A 68 -14.39 -12.99 -1.71
C LEU A 68 -13.06 -12.26 -1.50
N ILE A 69 -11.94 -13.00 -1.57
CA ILE A 69 -10.59 -12.42 -1.45
C ILE A 69 -10.32 -11.29 -2.46
N TRP A 70 -10.96 -11.31 -3.63
CA TRP A 70 -10.79 -10.26 -4.64
C TRP A 70 -11.35 -8.90 -4.19
N VAL A 71 -12.35 -8.89 -3.30
CA VAL A 71 -12.88 -7.65 -2.69
C VAL A 71 -11.79 -6.93 -1.90
N PHE A 72 -10.84 -7.67 -1.34
CA PHE A 72 -9.69 -7.10 -0.63
C PHE A 72 -8.50 -6.85 -1.56
N ILE A 73 -8.18 -7.81 -2.44
CA ILE A 73 -7.01 -7.72 -3.34
C ILE A 73 -7.12 -6.54 -4.30
N VAL A 74 -8.27 -6.33 -4.95
CA VAL A 74 -8.41 -5.29 -5.98
C VAL A 74 -8.17 -3.89 -5.39
N PRO A 75 -8.82 -3.48 -4.29
CA PRO A 75 -8.59 -2.17 -3.71
C PRO A 75 -7.16 -1.98 -3.20
N VAL A 76 -6.56 -3.00 -2.58
CA VAL A 76 -5.16 -2.96 -2.13
C VAL A 76 -4.21 -2.79 -3.31
N PHE A 77 -4.43 -3.53 -4.41
CA PHE A 77 -3.62 -3.44 -5.61
C PHE A 77 -3.68 -2.04 -6.25
N VAL A 78 -4.88 -1.45 -6.35
CA VAL A 78 -5.06 -0.08 -6.87
C VAL A 78 -4.30 0.94 -6.01
N LEU A 79 -4.35 0.81 -4.68
CA LEU A 79 -3.63 1.70 -3.76
C LEU A 79 -2.10 1.58 -3.92
N ILE A 80 -1.58 0.36 -4.05
CA ILE A 80 -0.15 0.11 -4.26
C ILE A 80 0.32 0.74 -5.59
N LEU A 81 -0.43 0.53 -6.68
CA LEU A 81 -0.12 1.14 -7.98
C LEU A 81 -0.09 2.67 -7.90
N GLY A 82 -1.07 3.28 -7.23
CA GLY A 82 -1.08 4.73 -7.01
C GLY A 82 0.16 5.22 -6.25
N ASN A 83 0.58 4.51 -5.21
CA ASN A 83 1.77 4.84 -4.43
C ASN A 83 3.07 4.65 -5.23
N LEU A 84 3.15 3.66 -6.12
CA LEU A 84 4.29 3.49 -7.04
C LEU A 84 4.43 4.67 -8.01
N VAL A 85 3.30 5.15 -8.56
CA VAL A 85 3.28 6.33 -9.43
C VAL A 85 3.75 7.57 -8.66
N ILE A 86 3.22 7.79 -7.46
CA ILE A 86 3.62 8.89 -6.58
C ILE A 86 5.13 8.85 -6.30
N LEU A 87 5.67 7.70 -5.92
CA LEU A 87 7.09 7.52 -5.66
C LEU A 87 7.93 7.90 -6.87
N GLY A 88 7.58 7.40 -8.05
CA GLY A 88 8.30 7.68 -9.30
C GLY A 88 8.29 9.19 -9.62
N MET A 89 7.17 9.86 -9.40
CA MET A 89 7.05 11.31 -9.58
C MET A 89 7.91 12.09 -8.58
N VAL A 90 7.91 11.68 -7.31
CA VAL A 90 8.74 12.30 -6.26
C VAL A 90 10.23 12.14 -6.58
N ILE A 91 10.69 10.92 -6.89
CA ILE A 91 12.09 10.67 -7.25
C ILE A 91 12.48 11.48 -8.49
N LYS A 92 11.62 11.55 -9.51
CA LYS A 92 11.85 12.36 -10.71
C LYS A 92 12.03 13.84 -10.37
N GLU A 93 11.21 14.38 -9.49
CA GLU A 93 11.30 15.80 -9.11
C GLU A 93 12.52 16.08 -8.24
N LEU A 94 12.86 15.17 -7.31
CA LEU A 94 14.10 15.26 -6.51
C LEU A 94 15.34 15.32 -7.42
N ASN A 95 15.41 14.46 -8.45
CA ASN A 95 16.52 14.48 -9.42
C ASN A 95 16.58 15.75 -10.29
N LYS A 96 15.47 16.47 -10.47
CA LYS A 96 15.47 17.75 -11.20
C LYS A 96 16.01 18.90 -10.36
N VAL A 97 15.73 18.87 -9.05
CA VAL A 97 16.23 19.85 -8.09
C VAL A 97 17.72 19.63 -7.84
N ASP A 98 18.14 18.36 -7.74
CA ASP A 98 19.51 17.95 -7.48
C ASP A 98 20.36 17.88 -8.77
N LYS A 99 20.37 18.97 -9.56
CA LYS A 99 21.22 19.15 -10.76
C LYS A 99 22.70 19.41 -10.39
N SER A 100 23.22 18.77 -9.34
CA SER A 100 24.67 18.70 -9.13
C SER A 100 25.29 17.87 -10.26
N SER A 101 26.50 18.22 -10.67
CA SER A 101 27.31 17.48 -11.66
C SER A 101 27.80 16.13 -11.10
N ASP A 102 26.86 15.33 -10.59
CA ASP A 102 27.10 14.08 -9.93
C ASP A 102 27.22 12.95 -10.94
N SER A 103 28.17 12.05 -10.70
CA SER A 103 28.36 10.84 -11.49
C SER A 103 27.07 9.99 -11.51
N LEU A 104 26.80 9.27 -12.61
CA LEU A 104 25.63 8.38 -12.70
C LEU A 104 25.52 7.41 -11.50
N LEU A 105 26.65 6.99 -10.95
CA LEU A 105 26.72 6.13 -9.76
C LEU A 105 26.31 6.86 -8.47
N SER A 106 26.67 8.13 -8.27
CA SER A 106 26.25 8.88 -7.08
C SER A 106 24.75 9.16 -7.12
N THR A 107 24.20 9.57 -8.27
CA THR A 107 22.76 9.75 -8.47
C THR A 107 21.98 8.44 -8.24
N PHE A 108 22.45 7.31 -8.80
CA PHE A 108 21.80 6.01 -8.59
C PHE A 108 21.78 5.60 -7.11
N ARG A 109 22.90 5.80 -6.39
CA ARG A 109 22.99 5.49 -4.97
C ARG A 109 22.06 6.35 -4.11
N THR A 110 21.93 7.64 -4.44
CA THR A 110 21.00 8.55 -3.77
C THR A 110 19.55 8.16 -4.03
N ASN A 111 19.21 7.83 -5.28
CA ASN A 111 17.88 7.33 -5.63
C ASN A 111 17.53 6.02 -4.93
N LEU A 112 18.48 5.09 -4.80
CA LEU A 112 18.26 3.85 -4.07
C LEU A 112 18.03 4.07 -2.58
N LYS A 113 18.76 5.01 -1.96
CA LYS A 113 18.52 5.41 -0.57
C LYS A 113 17.14 6.05 -0.39
N ALA A 114 16.77 6.98 -1.27
CA ALA A 114 15.47 7.62 -1.25
C ALA A 114 14.34 6.60 -1.43
N PHE A 115 14.49 5.67 -2.37
CA PHE A 115 13.57 4.56 -2.56
C PHE A 115 13.44 3.70 -1.30
N GLY A 116 14.57 3.30 -0.70
CA GLY A 116 14.58 2.50 0.53
C GLY A 116 13.91 3.20 1.72
N LEU A 117 14.06 4.52 1.84
CA LEU A 117 13.46 5.31 2.91
C LEU A 117 11.96 5.58 2.68
N LEU A 118 11.56 5.82 1.44
CA LEU A 118 10.18 6.17 1.07
C LEU A 118 9.29 4.93 0.87
N SER A 119 9.87 3.78 0.52
CA SER A 119 9.15 2.54 0.27
C SER A 119 8.27 2.06 1.45
N PRO A 120 8.78 2.02 2.70
CA PRO A 120 7.97 1.68 3.87
C PRO A 120 6.87 2.72 4.13
N LEU A 121 7.17 4.01 3.95
CA LEU A 121 6.20 5.10 4.16
C LEU A 121 5.03 5.03 3.17
N LEU A 122 5.32 4.66 1.93
CA LEU A 122 4.32 4.53 0.85
C LEU A 122 3.67 3.13 0.79
N GLY A 123 4.08 2.20 1.65
CA GLY A 123 3.45 0.87 1.71
C GLY A 123 3.81 -0.07 0.57
N ILE A 124 4.95 0.12 -0.09
CA ILE A 124 5.36 -0.75 -1.22
C ILE A 124 5.68 -2.18 -0.73
N THR A 125 6.08 -2.31 0.53
CA THR A 125 6.27 -3.59 1.23
C THR A 125 5.05 -4.49 1.18
N TRP A 126 3.83 -3.94 1.09
CA TRP A 126 2.58 -4.70 0.97
C TRP A 126 2.49 -5.53 -0.31
N LEU A 127 3.26 -5.19 -1.34
CA LEU A 127 3.35 -5.99 -2.57
C LEU A 127 3.82 -7.42 -2.27
N THR A 128 4.69 -7.60 -1.27
CA THR A 128 5.14 -8.95 -0.85
C THR A 128 4.03 -9.77 -0.22
N GLY A 129 3.05 -9.13 0.42
CA GLY A 129 1.85 -9.79 0.94
C GLY A 129 0.93 -10.25 -0.18
N LEU A 130 0.81 -9.44 -1.24
CA LEU A 130 0.08 -9.83 -2.45
C LEU A 130 0.75 -11.04 -3.14
N LEU A 131 2.08 -11.03 -3.25
CA LEU A 131 2.86 -12.15 -3.79
C LEU A 131 2.70 -13.42 -2.94
N CYS A 132 2.62 -13.28 -1.63
CA CYS A 132 2.34 -14.41 -0.74
C CYS A 132 0.99 -15.07 -1.06
N ILE A 133 -0.06 -14.27 -1.27
CA ILE A 133 -1.40 -14.76 -1.63
C ILE A 133 -1.39 -15.43 -3.02
N LEU A 134 -0.50 -15.00 -3.92
CA LEU A 134 -0.36 -15.53 -5.28
C LEU A 134 0.50 -16.81 -5.38
N GLY A 135 0.97 -17.38 -4.25
CA GLY A 135 1.56 -18.72 -4.24
C GLY A 135 3.08 -18.78 -4.01
N VAL A 136 3.71 -17.73 -3.47
CA VAL A 136 5.15 -17.74 -3.11
C VAL A 136 5.44 -18.57 -1.85
N GLY A 137 4.41 -19.08 -1.17
CA GLY A 137 4.53 -20.00 -0.05
C GLY A 137 5.22 -19.38 1.17
N VAL A 138 5.88 -20.21 1.98
CA VAL A 138 6.48 -19.83 3.28
C VAL A 138 7.56 -18.75 3.15
N VAL A 139 8.31 -18.74 2.05
CA VAL A 139 9.33 -17.71 1.77
C VAL A 139 8.69 -16.33 1.64
N GLY A 140 7.53 -16.25 0.97
CA GLY A 140 6.75 -15.02 0.85
C GLY A 140 6.26 -14.50 2.20
N LEU A 141 5.84 -15.40 3.10
CA LEU A 141 5.43 -15.06 4.47
C LEU A 141 6.58 -14.47 5.29
N TYR A 142 7.76 -15.09 5.26
CA TYR A 142 8.93 -14.56 5.97
C TYR A 142 9.34 -13.19 5.44
N LEU A 143 9.40 -13.02 4.11
CA LEU A 143 9.74 -11.75 3.49
C LEU A 143 8.71 -10.66 3.85
N PHE A 144 7.42 -10.98 3.76
CA PHE A 144 6.35 -10.07 4.13
C PHE A 144 6.47 -9.65 5.59
N THR A 145 6.70 -10.60 6.49
CA THR A 145 6.82 -10.34 7.93
C THR A 145 8.01 -9.42 8.23
N ILE A 146 9.20 -9.74 7.72
CA ILE A 146 10.42 -8.94 7.93
C ILE A 146 10.24 -7.51 7.41
N LEU A 147 9.73 -7.36 6.17
CA LEU A 147 9.54 -6.04 5.56
C LEU A 147 8.47 -5.21 6.28
N ASN A 148 7.37 -5.82 6.74
CA ASN A 148 6.35 -5.07 7.49
C ASN A 148 6.78 -4.77 8.93
N SER A 149 7.53 -5.65 9.58
CA SER A 149 8.08 -5.37 10.93
C SER A 149 9.08 -4.21 10.93
N SER A 150 9.84 -4.03 9.85
CA SER A 150 10.75 -2.89 9.67
C SER A 150 10.06 -1.58 9.27
N GLN A 151 8.76 -1.62 8.97
CA GLN A 151 8.00 -0.47 8.48
C GLN A 151 7.60 0.51 9.59
N VAL A 152 7.46 0.02 10.82
CA VAL A 152 7.25 0.85 12.00
C VAL A 152 8.59 1.07 12.67
N LYS A 153 9.17 2.26 12.51
CA LYS A 153 10.29 2.68 13.35
C LYS A 153 9.73 2.92 14.75
N ILE A 154 9.92 1.96 15.65
CA ILE A 154 9.69 2.17 17.08
C ILE A 154 10.79 3.13 17.52
N GLU A 155 10.48 4.42 17.58
CA GLU A 155 11.27 5.33 18.42
C GLU A 155 10.85 5.02 19.86
N LEU A 156 11.71 4.27 20.56
CA LEU A 156 11.66 3.99 22.00
C LEU A 156 12.25 5.18 22.77
#